data_AF-A0A5J4UHB8-F1
#
_entry.id   AF-A0A5J4UHB8-F1
#
_cell.length_a   1.000
_cell.length_b   1.000
_cell.length_c   1.000
_cell.angle_alpha   90.00
_cell.angle_beta   90.00
_cell.angle_gamma   90.00
#
_symmetry.space_group_name_H-M   'P 1'
#
loop_
_entity.id
_entity.type
_entity.pdbx_description
1 polymer ?
#
loop_
_entity_poly.entity_id
_entity_poly.type
_entity_poly.pdbx_seq_one_letter_code
_entity_poly.pdbx_strand_id
1 'polypeptide(L)'
;MDDQKLGEDVYAVQMNPETCACKTPLQVAYFVLDNAKYWYLNFIYNFMHKCFDMDKLHFVEGDTDSAYWAVSGDENAGIKQQFKYVIKNQQFYNENAMYFFPTIEGDLLDEKKILGLAVEREGPEMVALASKNYYMKVEDKEKIKLKGVNQNTNKITKDQIMDNITNGTITKCTNMRLGQKNYQMSKLATEKNGITGIHTKMVVLSDQSCCPYIYGLKASDYKVQ
;
A
#
# COMPACT_ATOMS: atom_id res chain seq x y z
N MET A 1 23.01 -6.42 2.21
CA MET A 1 23.93 -7.55 2.32
C MET A 1 23.30 -8.64 1.49
N ASP A 2 23.86 -8.82 0.32
CA ASP A 2 23.34 -9.76 -0.67
C ASP A 2 24.26 -10.98 -0.65
N ASP A 3 23.64 -12.15 -0.67
CA ASP A 3 24.35 -13.43 -0.71
C ASP A 3 24.06 -14.19 -2.00
N GLN A 4 25.10 -14.78 -2.57
CA GLN A 4 25.00 -15.63 -3.75
C GLN A 4 25.60 -17.00 -3.42
N LYS A 5 24.82 -18.06 -3.59
CA LYS A 5 25.31 -19.43 -3.48
C LYS A 5 26.26 -19.73 -4.65
N LEU A 6 27.49 -20.12 -4.34
CA LEU A 6 28.50 -20.54 -5.32
C LEU A 6 28.70 -22.06 -5.36
N GLY A 7 28.42 -22.75 -4.26
CA GLY A 7 28.53 -24.20 -4.10
C GLY A 7 27.69 -24.69 -2.92
N GLU A 8 27.77 -25.97 -2.55
CA GLU A 8 26.95 -26.53 -1.46
C GLU A 8 27.07 -25.74 -0.14
N ASP A 9 28.31 -25.44 0.26
CA ASP A 9 28.63 -24.70 1.49
C ASP A 9 29.42 -23.41 1.24
N VAL A 10 29.42 -22.91 0.00
CA VAL A 10 30.18 -21.71 -0.39
C VAL A 10 29.22 -20.62 -0.83
N TYR A 11 29.30 -19.47 -0.17
CA TYR A 11 28.50 -18.29 -0.44
C TYR A 11 29.40 -17.07 -0.61
N ALA A 12 29.18 -16.31 -1.68
CA ALA A 12 29.70 -14.95 -1.78
C ALA A 12 28.76 -14.03 -1.02
N VAL A 13 29.32 -13.12 -0.21
CA VAL A 13 28.53 -12.15 0.54
C VAL A 13 29.08 -10.76 0.31
N GLN A 14 28.22 -9.87 -0.18
CA GLN A 14 28.55 -8.47 -0.38
C GLN A 14 28.09 -7.65 0.83
N MET A 15 29.03 -6.99 1.50
CA MET A 15 28.72 -6.05 2.58
C MET A 15 28.21 -4.72 2.02
N ASN A 16 27.28 -4.09 2.73
CA ASN A 16 26.88 -2.73 2.41
C ASN A 16 28.05 -1.78 2.74
N PRO A 17 28.24 -0.68 1.97
CA PRO A 17 29.24 0.32 2.31
C PRO A 17 28.95 0.94 3.69
N GLU A 18 30.01 1.18 4.47
CA GLU A 18 29.92 1.77 5.82
C GLU A 18 29.50 3.24 5.81
N THR A 19 29.75 3.92 4.69
CA THR A 19 29.44 5.33 4.52
C THR A 19 28.56 5.53 3.29
N CYS A 20 27.63 6.48 3.38
CA CYS A 20 26.83 6.92 2.24
C CYS A 20 27.01 8.43 2.05
N ALA A 21 27.13 8.87 0.81
CA ALA A 21 27.22 10.29 0.48
C ALA A 21 25.81 10.85 0.22
N CYS A 22 25.25 11.58 1.19
CA CYS A 22 24.00 12.30 1.01
C CYS A 22 24.27 13.61 0.23
N LYS A 23 24.15 13.56 -1.10
CA LYS A 23 24.36 14.73 -1.97
C LYS A 23 23.18 15.70 -2.02
N THR A 24 21.99 15.25 -1.63
CA THR A 24 20.77 16.06 -1.65
C THR A 24 20.67 16.90 -0.37
N PRO A 25 20.55 18.22 -0.46
CA PRO A 25 20.30 19.07 0.70
C PRO A 25 19.01 18.64 1.41
N LEU A 26 19.02 18.62 2.75
CA LEU A 26 17.86 18.21 3.54
C LEU A 26 16.61 19.03 3.20
N GLN A 27 16.77 20.34 2.96
CA GLN A 27 15.70 21.25 2.60
C GLN A 27 14.96 20.79 1.32
N VAL A 28 15.71 20.28 0.34
CA VAL A 28 15.14 19.74 -0.90
C VAL A 28 14.35 18.47 -0.60
N ALA A 29 14.90 17.57 0.23
CA ALA A 29 14.20 16.33 0.60
C ALA A 29 12.88 16.62 1.34
N TYR A 30 12.89 17.55 2.29
CA TYR A 30 11.68 18.00 3.00
C TYR A 30 10.65 18.61 2.04
N PHE A 31 11.08 19.54 1.20
CA PHE A 31 10.20 20.20 0.23
C PHE A 31 9.52 19.20 -0.70
N VAL A 32 10.25 18.21 -1.21
CA VAL A 32 9.70 17.18 -2.11
C VAL A 32 8.60 16.36 -1.41
N LEU A 33 8.85 15.92 -0.17
CA LEU A 33 7.87 15.12 0.57
C LEU A 33 6.62 15.93 0.94
N ASP A 34 6.77 17.17 1.37
CA ASP A 34 5.62 18.02 1.72
C ASP A 34 4.84 18.47 0.49
N ASN A 35 5.52 18.74 -0.62
CA ASN A 35 4.86 19.02 -1.90
C ASN A 35 4.07 17.79 -2.39
N ALA A 36 4.61 16.57 -2.25
CA ALA A 36 3.88 15.35 -2.60
C ALA A 36 2.59 15.19 -1.76
N LYS A 37 2.67 15.42 -0.43
CA LYS A 37 1.48 15.42 0.44
C LYS A 37 0.47 16.48 0.03
N TYR A 38 0.93 17.69 -0.30
CA TYR A 38 0.06 18.77 -0.74
C TYR A 38 -0.77 18.34 -1.95
N TRP A 39 -0.15 17.77 -2.99
CA TRP A 39 -0.87 17.32 -4.19
C TRP A 39 -1.84 16.18 -3.89
N TYR A 40 -1.45 15.23 -3.04
CA TYR A 40 -2.31 14.13 -2.62
C TYR A 40 -3.57 14.63 -1.88
N LEU A 41 -3.39 15.53 -0.90
CA LEU A 41 -4.49 16.12 -0.15
C LEU A 41 -5.34 17.07 -1.00
N ASN A 42 -4.72 17.80 -1.92
CA ASN A 42 -5.42 18.67 -2.86
C ASN A 42 -6.37 17.86 -3.75
N PHE A 43 -5.94 16.70 -4.26
CA PHE A 43 -6.83 15.81 -5.00
C PHE A 43 -7.99 15.32 -4.14
N ILE A 44 -7.74 14.84 -2.92
CA ILE A 44 -8.81 14.32 -2.06
C ILE A 44 -9.80 15.44 -1.68
N TYR A 45 -9.33 16.50 -1.04
CA TYR A 45 -10.21 17.51 -0.45
C TYR A 45 -10.77 18.50 -1.47
N ASN A 46 -9.96 18.95 -2.43
CA ASN A 46 -10.39 19.98 -3.37
C ASN A 46 -10.99 19.42 -4.66
N PHE A 47 -10.74 18.15 -5.00
CA PHE A 47 -11.36 17.50 -6.15
C PHE A 47 -12.37 16.43 -5.73
N MET A 48 -11.96 15.33 -5.10
CA MET A 48 -12.84 14.19 -4.82
C MET A 48 -14.05 14.59 -3.99
N HIS A 49 -13.86 15.27 -2.86
CA HIS A 49 -14.98 15.68 -1.99
C HIS A 49 -15.99 16.61 -2.67
N LYS A 50 -15.57 17.41 -3.66
CA LYS A 50 -16.46 18.30 -4.42
C LYS A 50 -17.10 17.59 -5.60
N CYS A 51 -16.36 16.70 -6.24
CA CYS A 51 -16.72 16.07 -7.50
C CYS A 51 -17.53 14.78 -7.33
N PHE A 52 -17.18 13.98 -6.32
CA PHE A 52 -17.69 12.63 -6.14
C PHE A 52 -18.63 12.53 -4.93
N ASP A 53 -19.53 11.56 -5.03
CA ASP A 53 -20.32 11.06 -3.92
C ASP A 53 -19.42 10.16 -3.04
N MET A 54 -19.04 10.67 -1.87
CA MET A 54 -18.11 9.97 -0.98
C MET A 54 -18.75 8.77 -0.29
N ASP A 55 -20.09 8.68 -0.25
CA ASP A 55 -20.79 7.51 0.28
C ASP A 55 -20.71 6.31 -0.67
N LYS A 56 -20.31 6.57 -1.93
CA LYS A 56 -20.10 5.57 -2.98
C LYS A 56 -18.63 5.20 -3.20
N LEU A 57 -17.74 5.74 -2.38
CA LEU A 57 -16.30 5.49 -2.44
C LEU A 57 -15.82 4.97 -1.09
N HIS A 58 -15.08 3.87 -1.11
CA HIS A 58 -14.47 3.32 0.10
C HIS A 58 -12.96 3.25 -0.08
N PHE A 59 -12.21 3.88 0.82
CA PHE A 59 -10.75 3.80 0.84
C PHE A 59 -10.32 2.42 1.35
N VAL A 60 -9.54 1.69 0.56
CA VAL A 60 -9.11 0.32 0.89
C VAL A 60 -7.68 0.31 1.40
N GLU A 61 -6.75 0.92 0.65
CA GLU A 61 -5.33 0.96 0.99
C GLU A 61 -4.64 2.12 0.29
N GLY A 62 -3.51 2.57 0.83
CA GLY A 62 -2.66 3.56 0.17
C GLY A 62 -1.22 3.49 0.67
N ASP A 63 -0.32 3.95 -0.18
CA ASP A 63 1.09 4.19 0.13
C ASP A 63 1.45 5.64 -0.22
N THR A 64 2.74 5.94 -0.36
CA THR A 64 3.29 7.30 -0.47
C THR A 64 2.77 8.07 -1.69
N ASP A 65 2.53 7.36 -2.79
CA ASP A 65 2.20 7.90 -4.11
C ASP A 65 1.03 7.14 -4.78
N SER A 66 0.34 6.28 -4.03
CA SER A 66 -0.75 5.44 -4.54
C SER A 66 -1.92 5.37 -3.55
N ALA A 67 -3.12 5.20 -4.10
CA ALA A 67 -4.35 5.06 -3.35
C ALA A 67 -5.27 4.07 -4.07
N TYR A 68 -5.87 3.16 -3.32
CA TYR A 68 -6.83 2.20 -3.81
C TYR A 68 -8.20 2.50 -3.20
N TRP A 69 -9.16 2.71 -4.10
CA TRP A 69 -10.53 3.04 -3.77
C TRP A 69 -11.45 1.98 -4.37
N ALA A 70 -12.36 1.43 -3.56
CA ALA A 70 -13.50 0.69 -4.07
C ALA A 70 -14.56 1.70 -4.52
N VAL A 71 -15.00 1.57 -5.76
CA VAL A 71 -15.92 2.50 -6.42
C VAL A 71 -17.24 1.79 -6.67
N SER A 72 -18.33 2.31 -6.09
CA SER A 72 -19.68 1.79 -6.33
C SER A 72 -20.18 2.19 -7.72
N GLY A 73 -21.04 1.37 -8.32
CA GLY A 73 -21.70 1.70 -9.57
C GLY A 73 -22.55 0.55 -10.11
N ASP A 74 -22.58 0.41 -11.42
CA ASP A 74 -23.36 -0.60 -12.14
C ASP A 74 -22.53 -1.88 -12.34
N GLU A 75 -23.03 -2.98 -11.79
CA GLU A 75 -22.41 -4.31 -11.91
C GLU A 75 -22.23 -4.73 -13.38
N ASN A 76 -23.15 -4.34 -14.27
CA ASN A 76 -23.08 -4.69 -15.70
C ASN A 76 -21.96 -3.94 -16.44
N ALA A 77 -21.64 -2.73 -15.99
CA ALA A 77 -20.55 -1.93 -16.53
C ALA A 77 -19.18 -2.43 -16.03
N GLY A 78 -19.17 -3.09 -14.87
CA GLY A 78 -17.97 -3.63 -14.24
C GLY A 78 -16.89 -2.56 -14.01
N ILE A 79 -15.63 -2.97 -14.03
CA ILE A 79 -14.48 -2.07 -13.81
C ILE A 79 -14.40 -0.91 -14.82
N LYS A 80 -14.92 -1.10 -16.04
CA LYS A 80 -14.90 -0.09 -17.13
C LYS A 80 -15.75 1.14 -16.82
N GLN A 81 -16.58 1.10 -15.79
CA GLN A 81 -17.38 2.25 -15.37
C GLN A 81 -16.54 3.43 -14.84
N GLN A 82 -15.32 3.14 -14.36
CA GLN A 82 -14.46 4.11 -13.69
C GLN A 82 -15.24 4.94 -12.65
N PHE A 83 -15.28 6.27 -12.77
CA PHE A 83 -15.97 7.15 -11.83
C PHE A 83 -17.40 7.56 -12.28
N LYS A 84 -17.90 7.05 -13.42
CA LYS A 84 -19.13 7.53 -14.05
C LYS A 84 -20.33 7.62 -13.10
N TYR A 85 -20.52 6.62 -12.26
CA TYR A 85 -21.70 6.51 -11.37
C TYR A 85 -21.52 7.15 -9.98
N VAL A 86 -20.31 7.65 -9.70
CA VAL A 86 -19.99 8.34 -8.43
C VAL A 86 -19.79 9.84 -8.61
N ILE A 87 -19.80 10.37 -9.84
CA ILE A 87 -19.76 11.82 -10.08
C ILE A 87 -21.09 12.43 -9.63
N LYS A 88 -21.05 13.26 -8.58
CA LYS A 88 -22.21 14.02 -8.09
C LYS A 88 -22.33 15.41 -8.71
N ASN A 89 -21.21 15.99 -9.14
CA ASN A 89 -21.17 17.31 -9.78
C ASN A 89 -20.48 17.22 -11.14
N GLN A 90 -21.29 16.94 -12.17
CA GLN A 90 -20.79 16.75 -13.53
C GLN A 90 -20.16 18.00 -14.12
N GLN A 91 -20.71 19.19 -13.82
CA GLN A 91 -20.14 20.45 -14.28
C GLN A 91 -18.73 20.66 -13.70
N PHE A 92 -18.58 20.49 -12.39
CA PHE A 92 -17.29 20.60 -11.72
C PHE A 92 -16.29 19.56 -12.26
N TYR A 93 -16.72 18.31 -12.50
CA TYR A 93 -15.88 17.29 -13.11
C TYR A 93 -15.37 17.74 -14.48
N ASN A 94 -16.28 18.17 -15.38
CA ASN A 94 -15.92 18.56 -16.73
C ASN A 94 -14.95 19.75 -16.76
N GLU A 95 -15.10 20.70 -15.83
CA GLU A 95 -14.23 21.88 -15.72
C GLU A 95 -12.87 21.57 -15.08
N ASN A 96 -12.77 20.58 -14.18
CA ASN A 96 -11.58 20.40 -13.33
C ASN A 96 -10.83 19.08 -13.51
N ALA A 97 -11.45 18.04 -14.10
CA ALA A 97 -10.83 16.72 -14.24
C ALA A 97 -9.50 16.78 -15.01
N MET A 98 -9.40 17.67 -16.01
CA MET A 98 -8.18 17.88 -16.80
C MET A 98 -6.96 18.29 -15.97
N TYR A 99 -7.12 18.83 -14.76
CA TYR A 99 -6.00 19.18 -13.88
C TYR A 99 -5.42 17.97 -13.17
N PHE A 100 -6.23 16.93 -12.95
CA PHE A 100 -5.83 15.75 -12.18
C PHE A 100 -5.60 14.53 -13.07
N PHE A 101 -6.38 14.35 -14.13
CA PHE A 101 -6.29 13.18 -15.02
C PHE A 101 -5.61 13.51 -16.35
N PRO A 102 -4.96 12.53 -17.00
CA PRO A 102 -4.53 12.65 -18.39
C PRO A 102 -5.72 13.04 -19.28
N THR A 103 -5.49 13.93 -20.25
CA THR A 103 -6.53 14.44 -21.17
C THR A 103 -6.60 13.65 -22.48
N ILE A 104 -5.99 12.46 -22.51
CA ILE A 104 -5.93 11.62 -23.69
C ILE A 104 -7.28 10.90 -23.82
N GLU A 105 -7.81 10.83 -25.04
CA GLU A 105 -8.99 10.04 -25.35
C GLU A 105 -8.62 8.56 -25.48
N GLY A 106 -9.30 7.68 -24.75
CA GLY A 106 -9.08 6.23 -24.80
C GLY A 106 -8.83 5.62 -23.44
N ASP A 107 -7.98 4.60 -23.40
CA ASP A 107 -7.59 3.93 -22.17
C ASP A 107 -6.67 4.84 -21.35
N LEU A 108 -7.06 5.12 -20.11
CA LEU A 108 -6.29 5.95 -19.17
C LEU A 108 -5.28 5.13 -18.36
N LEU A 109 -5.24 3.80 -18.56
CA LEU A 109 -4.29 2.93 -17.89
C LEU A 109 -2.85 3.29 -18.27
N ASP A 110 -2.01 3.42 -17.23
CA ASP A 110 -0.59 3.80 -17.33
C ASP A 110 -0.31 5.18 -17.95
N GLU A 111 -1.34 5.96 -18.28
CA GLU A 111 -1.18 7.33 -18.77
C GLU A 111 -0.77 8.27 -17.65
N LYS A 112 0.32 9.02 -17.87
CA LYS A 112 0.97 9.82 -16.83
C LYS A 112 0.73 11.31 -17.04
N LYS A 113 0.41 12.00 -15.95
CA LYS A 113 0.35 13.44 -15.90
C LYS A 113 1.30 13.96 -14.82
N ILE A 114 2.11 14.96 -15.17
CA ILE A 114 2.96 15.66 -14.20
C ILE A 114 2.04 16.34 -13.17
N LEU A 115 2.28 16.03 -11.89
CA LEU A 115 1.46 16.50 -10.76
C LEU A 115 -0.03 16.12 -10.87
N GLY A 116 -0.34 15.12 -11.69
CA GLY A 116 -1.64 14.48 -11.78
C GLY A 116 -1.58 13.03 -11.34
N LEU A 117 -2.67 12.33 -11.57
CA LEU A 117 -2.85 10.93 -11.26
C LEU A 117 -2.63 10.07 -12.51
N ALA A 118 -2.22 8.84 -12.27
CA ALA A 118 -2.20 7.78 -13.26
C ALA A 118 -3.04 6.62 -12.72
N VAL A 119 -3.93 6.09 -13.55
CA VAL A 119 -4.64 4.86 -13.21
C VAL A 119 -3.69 3.70 -13.52
N GLU A 120 -2.99 3.19 -12.52
CA GLU A 120 -2.03 2.10 -12.75
C GLU A 120 -2.71 0.73 -12.79
N ARG A 121 -3.78 0.55 -11.99
CA ARG A 121 -4.41 -0.75 -11.76
C ARG A 121 -5.88 -0.58 -11.45
N GLU A 122 -6.66 -1.47 -12.05
CA GLU A 122 -8.04 -1.72 -11.70
C GLU A 122 -8.26 -3.22 -11.53
N GLY A 123 -9.24 -3.56 -10.71
CA GLY A 123 -9.48 -4.94 -10.32
C GLY A 123 -10.87 -5.11 -9.72
N PRO A 124 -11.53 -6.26 -9.93
CA PRO A 124 -12.85 -6.52 -9.36
C PRO A 124 -12.80 -6.79 -7.86
N GLU A 125 -11.61 -7.10 -7.30
CA GLU A 125 -11.46 -7.49 -5.91
C GLU A 125 -10.15 -7.00 -5.32
N MET A 126 -10.23 -6.48 -4.09
CA MET A 126 -9.09 -6.15 -3.26
C MET A 126 -9.38 -6.46 -1.79
N VAL A 127 -8.38 -6.99 -1.10
CA VAL A 127 -8.41 -7.26 0.34
C VAL A 127 -7.15 -6.69 0.96
N ALA A 128 -7.30 -5.71 1.85
CA ALA A 128 -6.18 -5.11 2.57
C ALA A 128 -6.19 -5.58 4.03
N LEU A 129 -5.11 -6.26 4.44
CA LEU A 129 -4.92 -6.76 5.80
C LEU A 129 -4.37 -5.67 6.72
N ALA A 130 -3.38 -4.93 6.22
CA ALA A 130 -2.72 -3.82 6.89
C ALA A 130 -2.00 -2.96 5.85
N SER A 131 -1.47 -1.81 6.26
CA SER A 131 -0.64 -0.96 5.39
C SER A 131 0.44 -1.77 4.67
N LYS A 132 0.51 -1.67 3.33
CA LYS A 132 1.43 -2.39 2.45
C LYS A 132 1.31 -3.92 2.47
N ASN A 133 0.19 -4.45 2.97
CA ASN A 133 -0.12 -5.88 3.04
C ASN A 133 -1.52 -6.14 2.48
N TYR A 134 -1.60 -6.47 1.20
CA TYR A 134 -2.87 -6.62 0.49
C TYR A 134 -2.83 -7.68 -0.62
N TYR A 135 -4.00 -8.15 -0.98
CA TYR A 135 -4.32 -8.92 -2.16
C TYR A 135 -5.14 -8.05 -3.11
N MET A 136 -4.88 -8.17 -4.41
CA MET A 136 -5.72 -7.60 -5.46
C MET A 136 -5.79 -8.57 -6.64
N LYS A 137 -6.99 -8.74 -7.18
CA LYS A 137 -7.18 -9.41 -8.46
C LYS A 137 -7.11 -8.36 -9.55
N VAL A 138 -6.14 -8.46 -10.45
CA VAL A 138 -5.99 -7.58 -11.62
C VAL A 138 -6.19 -8.46 -12.84
N GLU A 139 -7.25 -8.19 -13.61
CA GLU A 139 -7.71 -9.08 -14.68
C GLU A 139 -7.94 -10.51 -14.15
N ASP A 140 -7.18 -11.49 -14.65
CA ASP A 140 -7.18 -12.89 -14.21
C ASP A 140 -5.95 -13.27 -13.37
N LYS A 141 -5.16 -12.29 -12.92
CA LYS A 141 -3.95 -12.52 -12.13
C LYS A 141 -4.13 -12.04 -10.70
N GLU A 142 -3.68 -12.89 -9.78
CA GLU A 142 -3.61 -12.54 -8.36
C GLU A 142 -2.31 -11.81 -8.06
N LYS A 143 -2.43 -10.68 -7.35
CA LYS A 143 -1.29 -9.90 -6.91
C LYS A 143 -1.32 -9.76 -5.39
N ILE A 144 -0.37 -10.42 -4.74
CA ILE A 144 -0.17 -10.34 -3.29
C ILE A 144 1.04 -9.47 -3.00
N LYS A 145 0.85 -8.41 -2.22
CA LYS A 145 1.92 -7.53 -1.72
C LYS A 145 1.99 -7.66 -0.21
N LEU A 146 3.12 -8.09 0.32
CA LEU A 146 3.34 -8.28 1.75
C LEU A 146 4.65 -7.63 2.16
N LYS A 147 4.56 -6.57 2.99
CA LYS A 147 5.74 -5.87 3.49
C LYS A 147 6.38 -6.65 4.63
N GLY A 148 7.65 -7.00 4.47
CA GLY A 148 8.44 -7.71 5.49
C GLY A 148 8.36 -9.23 5.41
N VAL A 149 7.66 -9.78 4.41
CA VAL A 149 7.60 -11.21 4.12
C VAL A 149 8.34 -11.52 2.83
N ASN A 150 9.26 -12.49 2.87
CA ASN A 150 9.89 -13.01 1.66
C ASN A 150 8.93 -14.00 0.97
N GLN A 151 8.33 -13.57 -0.13
CA GLN A 151 7.34 -14.35 -0.90
C GLN A 151 7.95 -15.47 -1.77
N ASN A 152 9.27 -15.50 -1.93
CA ASN A 152 9.94 -16.63 -2.58
C ASN A 152 9.99 -17.83 -1.63
N THR A 153 10.26 -17.57 -0.35
CA THR A 153 10.31 -18.59 0.70
C THR A 153 8.93 -18.92 1.26
N ASN A 154 8.06 -17.92 1.40
CA ASN A 154 6.74 -18.06 2.02
C ASN A 154 5.65 -17.85 0.96
N LYS A 155 5.03 -18.94 0.52
CA LYS A 155 3.91 -18.91 -0.44
C LYS A 155 2.62 -18.65 0.31
N ILE A 156 2.28 -17.37 0.44
CA ILE A 156 1.05 -16.92 1.08
C ILE A 156 -0.08 -16.88 0.05
N THR A 157 -1.24 -17.42 0.38
CA THR A 157 -2.44 -17.43 -0.46
C THR A 157 -3.45 -16.37 -0.04
N LYS A 158 -4.43 -16.09 -0.91
CA LYS A 158 -5.59 -15.25 -0.61
C LYS A 158 -6.35 -15.77 0.62
N ASP A 159 -6.61 -17.07 0.67
CA ASP A 159 -7.38 -17.69 1.77
C ASP A 159 -6.73 -17.44 3.13
N GLN A 160 -5.40 -17.54 3.21
CA GLN A 160 -4.67 -17.22 4.44
C GLN A 160 -4.80 -15.75 4.84
N ILE A 161 -4.84 -14.83 3.87
CA ILE A 161 -5.09 -13.40 4.14
C ILE A 161 -6.50 -13.21 4.67
N MET A 162 -7.50 -13.86 4.05
CA MET A 162 -8.90 -13.79 4.47
C MET A 162 -9.11 -14.37 5.87
N ASP A 163 -8.57 -15.55 6.15
CA ASP A 163 -8.66 -16.19 7.47
C ASP A 163 -8.06 -15.33 8.58
N ASN A 164 -6.95 -14.63 8.30
CA ASN A 164 -6.36 -13.74 9.28
C ASN A 164 -7.27 -12.55 9.63
N ILE A 165 -8.09 -12.08 8.68
CA ILE A 165 -9.05 -10.98 8.89
C ILE A 165 -10.31 -11.51 9.59
N THR A 166 -10.90 -12.58 9.08
CA THR A 166 -12.21 -13.08 9.52
C THR A 166 -12.13 -13.89 10.81
N ASN A 167 -11.11 -14.73 10.93
CA ASN A 167 -10.95 -15.69 12.02
C ASN A 167 -9.84 -15.29 13.00
N GLY A 168 -9.12 -14.19 12.74
CA GLY A 168 -8.04 -13.70 13.60
C GLY A 168 -6.83 -14.65 13.64
N THR A 169 -6.65 -15.49 12.62
CA THR A 169 -5.52 -16.41 12.56
C THR A 169 -4.19 -15.67 12.39
N ILE A 170 -3.09 -16.39 12.65
CA ILE A 170 -1.73 -15.90 12.46
C ILE A 170 -1.04 -16.82 11.47
N THR A 171 -0.66 -16.29 10.31
CA THR A 171 0.19 -17.04 9.38
C THR A 171 1.65 -16.84 9.76
N LYS A 172 2.33 -17.95 10.06
CA LYS A 172 3.76 -17.97 10.33
C LYS A 172 4.56 -17.91 9.03
N CYS A 173 5.67 -17.18 9.05
CA CYS A 173 6.62 -17.11 7.95
C CYS A 173 8.02 -17.43 8.45
N THR A 174 8.79 -18.12 7.61
CA THR A 174 10.20 -18.35 7.81
C THR A 174 11.00 -17.18 7.27
N ASN A 175 11.74 -16.52 8.15
CA ASN A 175 12.72 -15.52 7.79
C ASN A 175 14.11 -16.16 7.81
N MET A 176 14.82 -16.04 6.70
CA MET A 176 16.20 -16.50 6.58
C MET A 176 17.13 -15.31 6.72
N ARG A 177 18.09 -15.38 7.64
CA ARG A 177 19.15 -14.38 7.78
C ARG A 177 20.52 -15.03 7.83
N LEU A 178 21.54 -14.32 7.38
CA LEU A 178 22.92 -14.66 7.70
C LEU A 178 23.28 -14.04 9.07
N GLY A 179 23.95 -14.82 9.91
CA GLY A 179 24.50 -14.35 11.18
C GLY A 179 25.92 -14.85 11.33
N GLN A 180 26.79 -14.04 11.94
CA GLN A 180 28.15 -14.43 12.27
C GLN A 180 28.31 -14.49 13.79
N LYS A 181 28.89 -15.58 14.29
CA LYS A 181 29.28 -15.74 15.69
C LYS A 181 30.64 -16.42 15.73
N ASN A 182 31.57 -15.88 16.51
CA ASN A 182 32.94 -16.40 16.63
C ASN A 182 33.61 -16.65 15.27
N TYR A 183 33.50 -15.69 14.36
CA TYR A 183 34.03 -15.77 12.98
C TYR A 183 33.41 -16.86 12.09
N GLN A 184 32.42 -17.61 12.57
CA GLN A 184 31.65 -18.55 11.79
C GLN A 184 30.36 -17.89 11.31
N MET A 185 30.16 -17.86 9.99
CA MET A 185 28.90 -17.43 9.38
C MET A 185 27.92 -18.60 9.30
N SER A 186 26.65 -18.35 9.56
CA SER A 186 25.59 -19.35 9.51
C SER A 186 24.32 -18.76 8.94
N LYS A 187 23.57 -19.57 8.20
CA LYS A 187 22.22 -19.23 7.77
C LYS A 187 21.23 -19.65 8.86
N LEU A 188 20.54 -18.69 9.44
CA LEU A 188 19.57 -18.90 10.50
C LEU A 188 18.16 -18.81 9.91
N ALA A 189 17.41 -19.90 10.03
CA ALA A 189 15.97 -19.91 9.82
C ALA A 189 15.28 -19.53 11.13
N THR A 190 14.40 -18.55 11.10
CA THR A 190 13.58 -18.19 12.26
C THR A 190 12.14 -18.07 11.83
N GLU A 191 11.26 -18.83 12.48
CA GLU A 191 9.83 -18.68 12.31
C GLU A 191 9.35 -17.44 13.07
N LYS A 192 8.59 -16.59 12.39
CA LYS A 192 8.01 -15.36 12.95
C LYS A 192 6.55 -15.26 12.52
N ASN A 193 5.79 -14.38 13.18
CA ASN A 193 4.49 -13.97 12.67
C ASN A 193 4.73 -13.23 11.35
N GLY A 194 4.22 -13.79 10.26
CA GLY A 194 4.38 -13.22 8.92
C GLY A 194 3.29 -12.22 8.63
N ILE A 195 2.05 -12.70 8.64
CA ILE A 195 0.85 -11.88 8.46
C ILE A 195 -0.16 -12.15 9.58
N THR A 196 -0.84 -11.10 10.01
CA THR A 196 -1.81 -11.10 11.11
C THR A 196 -2.93 -10.12 10.79
N GLY A 197 -4.16 -10.39 11.22
CA GLY A 197 -5.28 -9.43 11.15
C GLY A 197 -5.13 -8.20 12.05
N ILE A 198 -4.05 -8.11 12.83
CA ILE A 198 -3.84 -7.05 13.82
C ILE A 198 -2.97 -5.94 13.22
N HIS A 199 -3.45 -4.70 13.30
CA HIS A 199 -2.66 -3.52 12.96
C HIS A 199 -1.76 -3.13 14.14
N THR A 200 -0.45 -3.39 14.05
CA THR A 200 0.48 -3.17 15.18
C THR A 200 1.06 -1.76 15.27
N LYS A 201 0.83 -0.91 14.25
CA LYS A 201 1.40 0.45 14.18
C LYS A 201 0.41 1.55 14.54
N MET A 202 -0.86 1.20 14.75
CA MET A 202 -1.95 2.14 14.96
C MET A 202 -2.92 1.56 15.97
N VAL A 203 -3.64 2.44 16.65
CA VAL A 203 -4.79 2.08 17.48
C VAL A 203 -6.04 2.31 16.63
N VAL A 204 -6.83 1.27 16.41
CA VAL A 204 -8.12 1.39 15.72
C VAL A 204 -9.21 1.66 16.76
N LEU A 205 -9.92 2.77 16.61
CA LEU A 205 -11.02 3.18 17.49
C LEU A 205 -12.33 2.51 17.08
N SER A 206 -13.37 2.65 17.92
CA SER A 206 -14.68 2.02 17.69
C SER A 206 -15.41 2.52 16.44
N ASP A 207 -15.11 3.74 16.01
CA ASP A 207 -15.60 4.35 14.75
C ASP A 207 -14.73 3.97 13.54
N GLN A 208 -13.78 3.04 13.72
CA GLN A 208 -12.81 2.59 12.71
C GLN A 208 -11.76 3.65 12.33
N SER A 209 -11.72 4.79 13.00
CA SER A 209 -10.62 5.74 12.83
C SER A 209 -9.31 5.14 13.35
N CYS A 210 -8.21 5.50 12.70
CA CYS A 210 -6.88 4.99 13.02
C CYS A 210 -6.04 6.09 13.67
N CYS A 211 -5.64 5.87 14.91
CA CYS A 211 -4.78 6.77 15.67
C CYS A 211 -3.33 6.26 15.71
N PRO A 212 -2.33 7.15 15.81
CA PRO A 212 -0.94 6.73 15.97
C PRO A 212 -0.78 5.88 17.23
N TYR A 213 0.06 4.85 17.18
CA TYR A 213 0.46 4.16 18.40
C TYR A 213 1.45 5.04 19.19
N ILE A 214 1.05 5.47 20.39
CA ILE A 214 1.91 6.18 21.35
C ILE A 214 2.07 5.29 22.57
N TYR A 215 3.31 5.04 22.98
CA TYR A 215 3.61 4.20 24.13
C TYR A 215 2.90 4.73 25.39
N GLY A 216 2.11 3.87 26.04
CA GLY A 216 1.34 4.22 27.23
C GLY A 216 -0.08 4.70 26.95
N LEU A 217 -0.45 5.02 25.71
CA LEU A 217 -1.82 5.36 25.34
C LEU A 217 -2.60 4.14 24.85
N LYS A 218 -3.88 4.08 25.23
CA LYS A 218 -4.88 3.10 24.81
C LYS A 218 -5.95 3.78 23.95
N ALA A 219 -6.80 2.98 23.30
CA ALA A 219 -7.93 3.50 22.52
C ALA A 219 -8.84 4.45 23.32
N SER A 220 -9.03 4.18 24.62
CA SER A 220 -9.83 5.02 25.53
C SER A 220 -9.27 6.42 25.76
N ASP A 221 -7.99 6.64 25.47
CA ASP A 221 -7.32 7.92 25.67
C ASP A 221 -7.51 8.87 24.46
N TYR A 222 -8.01 8.34 23.34
CA TYR A 222 -8.34 9.12 22.15
C TYR A 222 -9.80 9.58 22.22
N LYS A 223 -10.04 10.84 21.87
CA LYS A 223 -11.38 11.39 21.70
C LYS A 223 -11.71 11.48 20.21
N VAL A 224 -12.75 10.77 19.80
CA VAL A 224 -13.39 11.00 18.51
C VAL A 224 -14.19 12.30 18.63
N GLN A 225 -13.97 13.24 17.71
CA GLN A 225 -14.74 14.49 17.61
C GLN A 225 -15.85 14.35 16.58
#